data_AF-A0A9C6X275-F1
#
_entry.id   AF-A0A9C6X275-F1
#
_cell.length_a   1.000
_cell.length_b   1.000
_cell.length_c   1.000
_cell.angle_alpha   90.00
_cell.angle_beta   90.00
_cell.angle_gamma   90.00
#
_symmetry.space_group_name_H-M   'P 1'
#
loop_
_entity.id
_entity.type
_entity.pdbx_description
1 polymer ?
#
loop_
_entity_poly.entity_id
_entity_poly.type
_entity_poly.pdbx_seq_one_letter_code
_entity_poly.pdbx_strand_id
1 'polypeptide(L)'
;MPPVLSKHKTKRGGDCVAYNGYMYHYHSANPKRTRKYWRCELRKQCNARITTNFAAVEVLLDGTAQHQHQPAHAEVEVREVVSAIRQRALDDPGVAPEAIIRSELRNVVDPEVQMQLPERPALRRMVNRAQNAARPGMPTNLQDIVIVAPYTRTASGERFLHYDSGPGDEERILMFTTKENLRILCMSIILFADGTFKTVPNMFLQMYSIHGEFRDNIFPLVFCLTVRKSEDTYRRMYSELIHMCEQYHFHLQPEIIMQDFELAAMNAAKALFPNVQIKGCLFHFSQSIWRKVASAGLRDAFVDRDDSTIRDNFRELVGLAFVPIAEVEQRFDEIKGNMHRDMEPVVKHLEKTYIRGEPPRRPATRRRNPAPRPAARFPPNTWNVYDLVLTGKQRTNNNVEGWHGHFQRMVVAHHLNLWRFLGELQKEQHDIELKRNQLLGGHKNIKEPLPATQKRNHAMIERIVGQYDIYIQEGRLEQYLRGISYRLKVNTAVLPDSDDEEED
;
A
#
# COMPACT_ATOMS: atom_id res chain seq x y z
N MET A 1 40.77 -24.42 -18.10
CA MET A 1 39.57 -23.98 -18.86
C MET A 1 40.04 -23.09 -19.99
N PRO A 2 39.48 -23.17 -21.21
CA PRO A 2 39.79 -22.20 -22.25
C PRO A 2 39.44 -20.79 -21.73
N PRO A 3 40.23 -19.75 -22.06
CA PRO A 3 39.99 -18.40 -21.59
C PRO A 3 38.58 -17.92 -22.00
N VAL A 4 37.80 -17.49 -21.01
CA VAL A 4 36.42 -17.03 -21.22
C VAL A 4 36.45 -15.67 -21.90
N LEU A 5 35.79 -15.56 -23.05
CA LEU A 5 35.65 -14.30 -23.77
C LEU A 5 34.38 -13.58 -23.31
N SER A 6 34.54 -12.44 -22.64
CA SER A 6 33.43 -11.63 -22.15
C SER A 6 33.08 -10.51 -23.13
N LYS A 7 31.79 -10.22 -23.31
CA LYS A 7 31.29 -9.20 -24.25
C LYS A 7 30.93 -7.93 -23.51
N HIS A 8 31.26 -6.80 -24.12
CA HIS A 8 31.10 -5.47 -23.55
C HIS A 8 30.61 -4.48 -24.59
N LYS A 9 30.15 -3.33 -24.10
CA LYS A 9 29.85 -2.15 -24.92
C LYS A 9 30.71 -0.99 -24.46
N THR A 10 31.27 -0.25 -25.42
CA THR A 10 31.94 1.03 -25.13
C THR A 10 30.95 2.08 -24.62
N LYS A 11 31.46 3.18 -24.06
CA LYS A 11 30.66 4.38 -23.73
C LYS A 11 29.86 4.94 -24.92
N ARG A 12 30.29 4.67 -26.17
CA ARG A 12 29.62 5.10 -27.41
C ARG A 12 28.79 3.99 -28.08
N GLY A 13 28.57 2.86 -27.41
CA GLY A 13 27.72 1.76 -27.90
C GLY A 13 28.40 0.76 -28.85
N GLY A 14 29.67 0.96 -29.21
CA GLY A 14 30.45 -0.01 -30.00
C GLY A 14 30.74 -1.31 -29.26
N ASP A 15 30.86 -2.42 -30.01
CA ASP A 15 31.17 -3.76 -29.47
C ASP A 15 32.62 -3.86 -28.98
N CYS A 16 32.79 -4.45 -27.80
CA CYS A 16 34.08 -4.81 -27.23
C CYS A 16 34.09 -6.24 -26.69
N VAL A 17 35.27 -6.83 -26.61
CA VAL A 17 35.50 -8.12 -25.96
C VAL A 17 36.71 -8.04 -25.04
N ALA A 18 36.67 -8.75 -23.92
CA ALA A 18 37.83 -8.94 -23.06
C ALA A 18 38.38 -10.35 -23.20
N TYR A 19 39.71 -10.48 -23.23
CA TYR A 19 40.39 -11.75 -23.38
C TYR A 19 41.84 -11.64 -22.87
N ASN A 20 42.25 -12.57 -21.99
CA ASN A 20 43.58 -12.64 -21.39
C ASN A 20 44.07 -11.33 -20.73
N GLY A 21 43.19 -10.59 -20.04
CA GLY A 21 43.55 -9.33 -19.39
C GLY A 21 43.69 -8.13 -20.33
N TYR A 22 43.24 -8.26 -21.58
CA TYR A 22 43.24 -7.18 -22.57
C TYR A 22 41.83 -6.89 -23.09
N MET A 23 41.57 -5.63 -23.43
CA MET A 23 40.33 -5.19 -24.07
C MET A 23 40.53 -5.01 -25.59
N TYR A 24 39.56 -5.46 -26.38
CA TYR A 24 39.56 -5.31 -27.83
C TYR A 24 38.27 -4.66 -28.33
N HIS A 25 38.39 -3.79 -29.32
CA HIS A 25 37.27 -3.13 -30.01
C HIS A 25 36.97 -3.84 -31.32
N TYR A 26 35.69 -3.92 -31.65
CA TYR A 26 35.27 -4.42 -32.96
C TYR A 26 35.85 -3.56 -34.08
N HIS A 27 36.45 -4.22 -35.06
CA HIS A 27 37.02 -3.57 -36.24
C HIS A 27 36.23 -3.89 -37.50
N SER A 28 36.03 -5.18 -37.79
CA SER A 28 35.30 -5.61 -38.99
C SER A 28 34.85 -7.07 -38.85
N ALA A 29 34.01 -7.51 -39.77
CA ALA A 29 33.66 -8.92 -39.95
C ALA A 29 34.01 -9.35 -41.38
N ASN A 30 34.21 -10.64 -41.59
CA ASN A 30 34.39 -11.14 -42.95
C ASN A 30 33.06 -11.10 -43.73
N PRO A 31 33.09 -11.02 -45.08
CA PRO A 31 31.86 -10.90 -45.88
C PRO A 31 30.86 -12.04 -45.66
N LYS A 32 31.36 -13.25 -45.40
CA LYS A 32 30.55 -14.44 -45.13
C LYS A 32 29.97 -14.49 -43.71
N ARG A 33 30.22 -13.47 -42.86
CA ARG A 33 29.77 -13.38 -41.46
C ARG A 33 30.04 -14.64 -40.64
N THR A 34 31.21 -15.26 -40.85
CA THR A 34 31.67 -16.39 -40.04
C THR A 34 32.71 -15.97 -38.99
N ARG A 35 33.34 -14.81 -39.15
CA ARG A 35 34.41 -14.31 -38.27
C ARG A 35 34.27 -12.82 -37.98
N LYS A 36 34.64 -12.42 -36.76
CA LYS A 36 34.82 -11.01 -36.37
C LYS A 36 36.29 -10.75 -36.06
N TYR A 37 36.77 -9.59 -36.49
CA TYR A 37 38.13 -9.10 -36.27
C TYR A 37 38.11 -7.97 -35.24
N TRP A 38 39.00 -8.07 -34.27
CA TRP A 38 39.09 -7.15 -33.15
C TRP A 38 40.51 -6.58 -33.04
N ARG A 39 40.62 -5.31 -32.64
CA ARG A 39 41.91 -4.63 -32.40
C ARG A 39 42.02 -4.26 -30.93
N CYS A 40 43.22 -4.29 -30.37
CA CYS A 40 43.47 -3.83 -29.00
C CYS A 40 42.87 -2.42 -28.77
N GLU A 41 42.30 -2.17 -27.59
CA GLU A 41 41.75 -0.88 -27.20
C GLU A 41 42.79 0.24 -27.32
N LEU A 42 44.03 -0.04 -26.91
CA LEU A 42 45.18 0.86 -27.01
C LEU A 42 45.79 0.91 -28.42
N ARG A 43 44.98 0.78 -29.49
CA ARG A 43 45.41 0.74 -30.91
C ARG A 43 46.29 1.88 -31.42
N LYS A 44 46.43 2.98 -30.67
CA LYS A 44 47.40 4.05 -30.97
C LYS A 44 48.83 3.66 -30.60
N GLN A 45 48.98 2.71 -29.69
CA GLN A 45 50.24 2.28 -29.07
C GLN A 45 50.41 0.75 -29.11
N CYS A 46 49.39 0.00 -29.55
CA CYS A 46 49.35 -1.46 -29.58
C CYS A 46 48.76 -1.99 -30.89
N ASN A 47 49.49 -2.85 -31.60
CA ASN A 47 49.04 -3.43 -32.87
C ASN A 47 48.35 -4.80 -32.74
N ALA A 48 48.16 -5.32 -31.53
CA ALA A 48 47.59 -6.64 -31.27
C ALA A 48 46.14 -6.77 -31.78
N ARG A 49 45.81 -7.97 -32.27
CA ARG A 49 44.52 -8.33 -32.85
C ARG A 49 44.13 -9.75 -32.48
N ILE A 50 42.83 -9.97 -32.34
CA ILE A 50 42.23 -11.30 -32.21
C ILE A 50 41.11 -11.47 -33.24
N THR A 51 40.84 -12.72 -33.61
CA THR A 51 39.70 -13.09 -34.45
C THR A 51 38.83 -14.06 -33.69
N THR A 52 37.52 -13.81 -33.66
CA THR A 52 36.54 -14.71 -33.04
C THR A 52 35.62 -15.29 -34.09
N ASN A 53 34.84 -16.31 -33.70
CA ASN A 53 33.64 -16.67 -34.45
C ASN A 53 32.65 -15.50 -34.49
N PHE A 54 31.65 -15.55 -35.39
CA PHE A 54 30.74 -14.41 -35.58
C PHE A 54 29.89 -14.10 -34.33
N ALA A 55 29.54 -15.13 -33.57
CA ALA A 55 28.86 -15.00 -32.29
C ALA A 55 29.75 -14.37 -31.19
N ALA A 56 31.06 -14.25 -31.42
CA ALA A 56 32.05 -13.79 -30.45
C ALA A 56 31.96 -14.53 -29.11
N VAL A 57 31.93 -15.86 -29.19
CA VAL A 57 31.97 -16.77 -28.04
C VAL A 57 33.31 -17.48 -27.96
N GLU A 58 33.98 -17.66 -29.09
CA GLU A 58 35.22 -18.40 -29.20
C GLU A 58 36.27 -17.57 -29.95
N VAL A 59 37.48 -17.52 -29.42
CA VAL A 59 38.66 -16.96 -30.11
C VAL A 59 39.18 -18.01 -31.10
N LEU A 60 39.07 -17.70 -32.39
CA LEU A 60 39.55 -18.56 -33.48
C LEU A 60 41.04 -18.35 -33.76
N LEU A 61 41.53 -17.12 -33.59
CA LEU A 61 42.94 -16.75 -33.75
C LEU A 61 43.31 -15.70 -32.71
N ASP A 62 44.34 -16.01 -31.92
CA ASP A 62 44.96 -15.11 -30.95
C ASP A 62 46.32 -14.66 -31.50
N GLY A 63 46.38 -13.44 -32.03
CA GLY A 63 47.62 -12.81 -32.46
C GLY A 63 47.95 -12.90 -33.95
N THR A 64 47.95 -11.73 -34.60
CA THR A 64 48.92 -11.44 -35.68
C THR A 64 50.09 -10.58 -35.20
N ALA A 65 50.04 -10.04 -33.97
CA ALA A 65 51.08 -9.23 -33.33
C ALA A 65 50.99 -9.32 -31.79
N GLN A 66 52.14 -9.31 -31.10
CA GLN A 66 52.20 -9.29 -29.63
C GLN A 66 51.75 -7.94 -29.05
N HIS A 67 51.24 -7.95 -27.81
CA HIS A 67 50.91 -6.72 -27.08
C HIS A 67 52.16 -5.93 -26.71
N GLN A 68 52.05 -4.61 -26.72
CA GLN A 68 53.13 -3.65 -26.44
C GLN A 68 52.94 -2.96 -25.08
N HIS A 69 52.07 -3.53 -24.25
CA HIS A 69 51.76 -3.08 -22.89
C HIS A 69 51.37 -4.30 -22.05
N GLN A 70 51.43 -4.15 -20.73
CA GLN A 70 51.03 -5.20 -19.80
C GLN A 70 49.49 -5.41 -19.83
N PRO A 71 49.02 -6.63 -19.46
CA PRO A 71 47.60 -6.88 -19.28
C PRO A 71 47.07 -6.14 -18.06
N ALA A 72 45.88 -5.58 -18.18
CA ALA A 72 45.19 -4.84 -17.12
C ALA A 72 44.06 -5.71 -16.54
N HIS A 73 44.43 -6.83 -15.90
CA HIS A 73 43.48 -7.83 -15.40
C HIS A 73 42.42 -7.21 -14.49
N ALA A 74 42.83 -6.39 -13.51
CA ALA A 74 41.90 -5.75 -12.60
C ALA A 74 40.93 -4.78 -13.31
N GLU A 75 41.43 -3.97 -14.26
CA GLU A 75 40.57 -3.04 -15.02
C GLU A 75 39.55 -3.79 -15.88
N VAL A 76 39.97 -4.91 -16.48
CA VAL A 76 39.08 -5.78 -17.27
C VAL A 76 37.98 -6.36 -16.38
N GLU A 77 38.33 -6.90 -15.22
CA GLU A 77 37.35 -7.46 -14.28
C GLU A 77 36.37 -6.40 -13.75
N VAL A 78 36.85 -5.19 -13.44
CA VAL A 78 35.98 -4.05 -13.09
C VAL A 78 34.95 -3.79 -14.18
N ARG A 79 35.34 -3.81 -15.46
CA ARG A 79 34.40 -3.61 -16.57
C ARG A 79 33.39 -4.76 -16.69
N GLU A 80 33.81 -6.00 -16.44
CA GLU A 80 32.92 -7.17 -16.40
C GLU A 80 31.87 -7.05 -15.32
N VAL A 81 32.28 -6.72 -14.10
CA VAL A 81 31.37 -6.50 -12.96
C VAL A 81 30.40 -5.36 -13.24
N VAL A 82 30.88 -4.22 -13.76
CA VAL A 82 30.02 -3.07 -14.10
C VAL A 82 29.04 -3.41 -15.23
N SER A 83 29.48 -4.18 -16.22
CA SER A 83 28.63 -4.66 -17.32
C SER A 83 27.54 -5.60 -16.80
N ALA A 84 27.89 -6.53 -15.89
CA ALA A 84 26.94 -7.44 -15.25
C ALA A 84 25.88 -6.69 -14.42
N ILE A 85 26.29 -5.72 -13.61
CA ILE A 85 25.37 -4.82 -12.87
C ILE A 85 24.40 -4.13 -13.83
N ARG A 86 24.91 -3.60 -14.95
CA ARG A 86 24.09 -2.92 -15.95
C ARG A 86 23.13 -3.87 -16.65
N GLN A 87 23.59 -5.06 -17.01
CA GLN A 87 22.77 -6.06 -17.70
C GLN A 87 21.65 -6.55 -16.79
N ARG A 88 21.95 -6.88 -15.54
CA ARG A 88 20.94 -7.24 -14.54
C ARG A 88 19.93 -6.12 -14.30
N ALA A 89 20.37 -4.86 -14.34
CA ALA A 89 19.45 -3.72 -14.27
C ALA A 89 18.53 -3.59 -15.49
N LEU A 90 18.92 -4.08 -16.67
CA LEU A 90 18.04 -4.14 -17.84
C LEU A 90 17.06 -5.31 -17.74
N ASP A 91 17.55 -6.46 -17.28
CA ASP A 91 16.77 -7.70 -17.18
C ASP A 91 15.74 -7.62 -16.04
N ASP A 92 16.10 -6.98 -14.93
CA ASP A 92 15.30 -6.86 -13.70
C ASP A 92 14.98 -5.38 -13.34
N PRO A 93 14.14 -4.67 -14.13
CA PRO A 93 13.86 -3.24 -13.90
C PRO A 93 13.10 -2.94 -12.60
N GLY A 94 12.51 -3.96 -11.97
CA GLY A 94 11.71 -3.88 -10.74
C GLY A 94 12.48 -4.16 -9.45
N VAL A 95 13.77 -4.52 -9.50
CA VAL A 95 14.59 -4.81 -8.32
C VAL A 95 15.22 -3.52 -7.78
N ALA A 96 15.32 -3.37 -6.46
CA ALA A 96 15.95 -2.21 -5.85
C ALA A 96 17.41 -2.03 -6.31
N PRO A 97 17.86 -0.82 -6.66
CA PRO A 97 19.22 -0.61 -7.18
C PRO A 97 20.31 -1.13 -6.24
N GLU A 98 20.14 -0.99 -4.93
CA GLU A 98 21.13 -1.44 -3.95
C GLU A 98 21.21 -2.98 -3.87
N ALA A 99 20.09 -3.67 -4.10
CA ALA A 99 20.07 -5.13 -4.12
C ALA A 99 20.85 -5.68 -5.32
N ILE A 100 20.68 -5.07 -6.51
CA ILE A 100 21.45 -5.42 -7.71
C ILE A 100 22.94 -5.22 -7.44
N ILE A 101 23.34 -4.02 -7.00
CA ILE A 101 24.75 -3.68 -6.75
C ILE A 101 25.35 -4.64 -5.72
N ARG A 102 24.66 -4.88 -4.60
CA ARG A 102 25.15 -5.78 -3.54
C ARG A 102 25.31 -7.22 -4.04
N SER A 103 24.38 -7.70 -4.85
CA SER A 103 24.41 -9.07 -5.36
C SER A 103 25.56 -9.33 -6.33
N GLU A 104 25.82 -8.40 -7.25
CA GLU A 104 26.91 -8.53 -8.22
C GLU A 104 28.29 -8.31 -7.58
N LEU A 105 28.39 -7.39 -6.62
CA LEU A 105 29.66 -7.14 -5.90
C LEU A 105 30.01 -8.22 -4.88
N ARG A 106 29.11 -9.15 -4.56
CA ARG A 106 29.30 -10.16 -3.52
C ARG A 106 30.52 -11.05 -3.77
N ASN A 107 30.81 -11.34 -5.03
CA ASN A 107 31.87 -12.27 -5.44
C ASN A 107 33.18 -11.57 -5.83
N VAL A 108 33.24 -10.23 -5.74
CA VAL A 108 34.44 -9.46 -6.06
C VAL A 108 35.36 -9.46 -4.84
N VAL A 109 36.33 -10.37 -4.81
CA VAL A 109 37.23 -10.60 -3.66
C VAL A 109 38.63 -10.00 -3.84
N ASP A 110 39.04 -9.71 -5.07
CA ASP A 110 40.36 -9.16 -5.38
C ASP A 110 40.48 -7.70 -4.90
N PRO A 111 41.44 -7.36 -4.01
CA PRO A 111 41.64 -6.00 -3.52
C PRO A 111 41.94 -4.98 -4.63
N GLU A 112 42.69 -5.36 -5.67
CA GLU A 112 43.04 -4.46 -6.78
C GLU A 112 41.80 -4.09 -7.58
N VAL A 113 40.91 -5.05 -7.82
CA VAL A 113 39.60 -4.83 -8.46
C VAL A 113 38.72 -3.96 -7.58
N GLN A 114 38.64 -4.25 -6.28
CA GLN A 114 37.83 -3.47 -5.33
C GLN A 114 38.25 -2.00 -5.26
N MET A 115 39.56 -1.71 -5.30
CA MET A 115 40.10 -0.35 -5.31
C MET A 115 39.79 0.41 -6.61
N GLN A 116 39.60 -0.29 -7.71
CA GLN A 116 39.32 0.30 -9.03
C GLN A 116 37.81 0.40 -9.35
N LEU A 117 36.93 -0.16 -8.51
CA LEU A 117 35.49 -0.08 -8.72
C LEU A 117 34.97 1.37 -8.70
N PRO A 118 33.96 1.71 -9.53
CA PRO A 118 33.29 3.00 -9.43
C PRO A 118 32.62 3.19 -8.06
N GLU A 119 32.54 4.44 -7.61
CA GLU A 119 31.83 4.75 -6.37
C GLU A 119 30.36 4.29 -6.40
N ARG A 120 29.83 3.91 -5.24
CA ARG A 120 28.44 3.46 -5.06
C ARG A 120 27.40 4.40 -5.69
N PRO A 121 27.48 5.74 -5.56
CA PRO A 121 26.53 6.65 -6.20
C PRO A 121 26.58 6.62 -7.74
N ALA A 122 27.76 6.35 -8.34
CA ALA A 122 27.89 6.21 -9.79
C ALA A 122 27.22 4.92 -10.29
N LEU A 123 27.44 3.80 -9.59
CA LEU A 123 26.77 2.52 -9.88
C LEU A 123 25.25 2.66 -9.75
N ARG A 124 24.76 3.29 -8.67
CA ARG A 124 23.32 3.54 -8.47
C ARG A 124 22.70 4.37 -9.59
N ARG A 125 23.39 5.42 -10.06
CA ARG A 125 22.95 6.22 -11.23
C ARG A 125 22.92 5.39 -12.51
N MET A 126 23.90 4.53 -12.73
CA MET A 126 23.92 3.62 -13.88
C MET A 126 22.74 2.65 -13.86
N VAL A 127 22.51 1.97 -12.72
CA VAL A 127 21.39 1.04 -12.54
C VAL A 127 20.07 1.76 -12.78
N ASN A 128 19.84 2.90 -12.15
CA ASN A 128 18.62 3.69 -12.38
C ASN A 128 18.43 4.06 -13.86
N ARG A 129 19.48 4.45 -14.59
CA ARG A 129 19.37 4.75 -16.02
C ARG A 129 19.02 3.51 -16.85
N ALA A 130 19.63 2.37 -16.56
CA ALA A 130 19.34 1.11 -17.24
C ALA A 130 17.89 0.66 -17.00
N GLN A 131 17.45 0.64 -15.73
CA GLN A 131 16.08 0.25 -15.36
C GLN A 131 14.99 1.16 -15.94
N ASN A 132 15.32 2.41 -16.23
CA ASN A 132 14.40 3.39 -16.80
C ASN A 132 14.52 3.51 -18.33
N ALA A 133 15.47 2.82 -18.98
CA ALA A 133 15.75 3.01 -20.41
C ALA A 133 14.58 2.61 -21.33
N ALA A 134 13.77 1.63 -20.92
CA ALA A 134 12.59 1.18 -21.65
C ALA A 134 11.28 1.81 -21.13
N ARG A 135 11.34 2.62 -20.06
CA ARG A 135 10.16 3.25 -19.47
C ARG A 135 9.83 4.53 -20.23
N PRO A 136 8.53 4.92 -20.29
CA PRO A 136 8.18 6.25 -20.76
C PRO A 136 8.92 7.32 -19.93
N GLY A 137 9.15 8.49 -20.53
CA GLY A 137 9.63 9.65 -19.79
C GLY A 137 8.74 9.92 -18.57
N MET A 138 9.33 10.46 -17.50
CA MET A 138 8.52 10.86 -16.36
C MET A 138 7.57 11.98 -16.78
N PRO A 139 6.25 11.81 -16.60
CA PRO A 139 5.30 12.87 -16.92
C PRO A 139 5.52 14.07 -15.99
N THR A 140 5.35 15.29 -16.51
CA THR A 140 5.52 16.51 -15.70
C THR A 140 4.21 17.00 -15.10
N ASN A 141 3.10 16.70 -15.77
CA ASN A 141 1.74 17.04 -15.35
C ASN A 141 0.76 15.89 -15.69
N LEU A 142 -0.46 15.95 -15.14
CA LEU A 142 -1.47 14.89 -15.29
C LEU A 142 -1.82 14.58 -16.75
N GLN A 143 -1.77 15.57 -17.64
CA GLN A 143 -2.11 15.43 -19.06
C GLN A 143 -1.07 14.60 -19.80
N ASP A 144 0.20 14.68 -19.38
CA ASP A 144 1.32 13.92 -19.96
C ASP A 144 1.27 12.42 -19.61
N ILE A 145 0.42 12.01 -18.65
CA ILE A 145 0.34 10.61 -18.22
C ILE A 145 -0.32 9.79 -19.33
N VAL A 146 0.49 9.02 -20.06
CA VAL A 146 0.04 8.05 -21.05
C VAL A 146 0.38 6.64 -20.57
N ILE A 147 -0.61 5.94 -20.01
CA ILE A 147 -0.43 4.59 -19.47
C ILE A 147 -0.64 3.57 -20.59
N VAL A 148 0.45 2.89 -20.96
CA VAL A 148 0.45 1.84 -21.99
C VAL A 148 0.94 0.53 -21.39
N ALA A 149 0.91 -0.53 -22.20
CA ALA A 149 1.54 -1.80 -21.84
C ALA A 149 3.02 -1.55 -21.41
N PRO A 150 3.49 -2.20 -20.32
CA PRO A 150 2.82 -3.29 -19.61
C PRO A 150 1.79 -2.85 -18.56
N TYR A 151 1.76 -1.58 -18.13
CA TYR A 151 1.01 -1.11 -16.95
C TYR A 151 -0.52 -1.23 -17.05
N THR A 152 -1.06 -1.35 -18.27
CA THR A 152 -2.49 -1.55 -18.50
C THR A 152 -2.94 -3.00 -18.35
N ARG A 153 -2.03 -3.95 -18.11
CA ARG A 153 -2.31 -5.39 -18.07
C ARG A 153 -1.79 -6.06 -16.80
N THR A 154 -2.36 -7.20 -16.43
CA THR A 154 -1.83 -8.06 -15.36
C THR A 154 -0.61 -8.85 -15.85
N ALA A 155 0.05 -9.58 -14.93
CA ALA A 155 1.13 -10.51 -15.30
C ALA A 155 0.66 -11.62 -16.25
N SER A 156 -0.63 -12.00 -16.18
CA SER A 156 -1.28 -12.97 -17.06
C SER A 156 -1.81 -12.37 -18.38
N GLY A 157 -1.68 -11.05 -18.57
CA GLY A 157 -2.07 -10.33 -19.78
C GLY A 157 -3.53 -9.85 -19.81
N GLU A 158 -4.30 -10.07 -18.74
CA GLU A 158 -5.67 -9.54 -18.59
C GLU A 158 -5.64 -8.00 -18.52
N ARG A 159 -6.74 -7.34 -18.92
CA ARG A 159 -6.91 -5.90 -18.70
C ARG A 159 -6.83 -5.61 -17.20
N PHE A 160 -5.99 -4.64 -16.82
CA PHE A 160 -5.82 -4.21 -15.43
C PHE A 160 -6.28 -2.76 -15.23
N LEU A 161 -5.81 -1.82 -16.05
CA LEU A 161 -6.36 -0.46 -16.08
C LEU A 161 -7.76 -0.51 -16.72
N HIS A 162 -8.79 -0.43 -15.88
CA HIS A 162 -10.19 -0.54 -16.30
C HIS A 162 -10.84 0.82 -16.53
N TYR A 163 -10.38 1.85 -15.84
CA TYR A 163 -10.87 3.20 -16.06
C TYR A 163 -9.74 4.22 -16.00
N ASP A 164 -9.82 5.18 -16.90
CA ASP A 164 -8.97 6.37 -16.96
C ASP A 164 -9.86 7.49 -17.49
N SER A 165 -10.20 8.46 -16.65
CA SER A 165 -11.04 9.58 -17.06
C SER A 165 -10.39 10.49 -18.11
N GLY A 166 -9.10 10.28 -18.38
CA GLY A 166 -8.38 10.85 -19.50
C GLY A 166 -7.58 12.11 -19.16
N PRO A 167 -6.68 12.52 -20.05
CA PRO A 167 -5.77 13.66 -19.81
C PRO A 167 -6.48 15.02 -19.79
N GLY A 168 -7.72 15.11 -20.30
CA GLY A 168 -8.51 16.35 -20.25
C GLY A 168 -9.23 16.59 -18.93
N ASP A 169 -9.17 15.63 -18.00
CA ASP A 169 -9.79 15.75 -16.68
C ASP A 169 -8.78 16.31 -15.66
N GLU A 170 -9.06 17.50 -15.14
CA GLU A 170 -8.24 18.13 -14.09
C GLU A 170 -8.27 17.33 -12.78
N GLU A 171 -9.32 16.53 -12.59
CA GLU A 171 -9.49 15.62 -11.46
C GLU A 171 -9.31 14.16 -11.86
N ARG A 172 -8.34 13.89 -12.74
CA ARG A 172 -8.13 12.57 -13.36
C ARG A 172 -8.18 11.43 -12.35
N ILE A 173 -9.02 10.43 -12.64
CA ILE A 173 -9.19 9.21 -11.85
C ILE A 173 -8.68 8.04 -12.69
N LEU A 174 -7.81 7.23 -12.08
CA LEU A 174 -7.36 5.96 -12.64
C LEU A 174 -7.87 4.81 -11.76
N MET A 175 -8.48 3.79 -12.36
CA MET A 175 -8.93 2.61 -11.61
C MET A 175 -8.34 1.32 -12.20
N PHE A 176 -7.70 0.56 -11.32
CA PHE A 176 -7.07 -0.72 -11.62
C PHE A 176 -7.82 -1.85 -10.92
N THR A 177 -8.24 -2.85 -11.70
CA THR A 177 -8.95 -4.04 -11.24
C THR A 177 -8.93 -5.10 -12.35
N THR A 178 -9.55 -6.25 -12.13
CA THR A 178 -9.76 -7.30 -13.13
C THR A 178 -11.23 -7.69 -13.17
N LYS A 179 -11.68 -8.40 -14.22
CA LYS A 179 -13.06 -8.88 -14.28
C LYS A 179 -13.38 -9.75 -13.06
N GLU A 180 -12.44 -10.60 -12.69
CA GLU A 180 -12.58 -11.49 -11.55
C GLU A 180 -12.63 -10.74 -10.21
N ASN A 181 -11.80 -9.70 -10.04
CA ASN A 181 -11.83 -8.87 -8.86
C ASN A 181 -13.21 -8.21 -8.68
N LEU A 182 -13.80 -7.68 -9.77
CA LEU A 182 -15.16 -7.12 -9.75
C LEU A 182 -16.20 -8.18 -9.39
N ARG A 183 -16.05 -9.42 -9.90
CA ARG A 183 -16.94 -10.53 -9.55
C ARG A 183 -16.89 -10.85 -8.06
N ILE A 184 -15.69 -10.93 -7.47
CA ILE A 184 -15.52 -11.18 -6.03
C ILE A 184 -16.09 -10.02 -5.22
N LEU A 185 -15.87 -8.79 -5.67
CA LEU A 185 -16.41 -7.59 -5.02
C LEU A 185 -17.94 -7.64 -4.95
N CYS A 186 -18.62 -8.02 -6.04
CA CYS A 186 -20.07 -8.17 -6.07
C CYS A 186 -20.60 -9.34 -5.23
N MET A 187 -19.76 -10.35 -4.95
CA MET A 187 -20.11 -11.46 -4.05
C MET A 187 -19.87 -11.14 -2.57
N SER A 188 -19.19 -10.03 -2.27
CA SER A 188 -18.82 -9.68 -0.91
C SER A 188 -19.98 -9.01 -0.19
N ILE A 189 -20.34 -9.54 0.99
CA ILE A 189 -21.38 -8.95 1.85
C ILE A 189 -20.89 -7.63 2.44
N ILE A 190 -19.61 -7.60 2.84
CA ILE A 190 -18.95 -6.44 3.43
C ILE A 190 -17.83 -6.00 2.48
N LEU A 191 -17.83 -4.73 2.11
CA LEU A 191 -16.70 -4.10 1.46
C LEU A 191 -15.90 -3.31 2.50
N PHE A 192 -14.59 -3.31 2.35
CA PHE A 192 -13.71 -2.48 3.15
C PHE A 192 -13.03 -1.48 2.24
N ALA A 193 -13.06 -0.19 2.61
CA ALA A 193 -12.53 0.86 1.77
C ALA A 193 -11.65 1.81 2.59
N ASP A 194 -10.47 2.11 2.07
CA ASP A 194 -9.46 2.89 2.79
C ASP A 194 -8.53 3.62 1.82
N GLY A 195 -8.12 4.83 2.21
CA GLY A 195 -7.26 5.74 1.46
C GLY A 195 -5.86 5.81 2.06
N THR A 196 -4.83 5.83 1.22
CA THR A 196 -3.45 6.06 1.67
C THR A 196 -2.75 7.17 0.90
N PHE A 197 -2.03 8.03 1.62
CA PHE A 197 -1.42 9.25 1.09
C PHE A 197 0.10 9.14 0.91
N LYS A 198 0.81 8.55 1.88
CA LYS A 198 2.28 8.51 1.94
C LYS A 198 2.95 7.66 0.84
N THR A 199 2.17 6.99 0.00
CA THR A 199 2.64 5.98 -0.96
C THR A 199 2.40 6.33 -2.40
N VAL A 200 1.85 7.51 -2.66
CA VAL A 200 1.27 7.81 -3.96
C VAL A 200 2.25 8.66 -4.75
N PRO A 201 2.41 8.44 -6.07
CA PRO A 201 3.20 9.33 -6.90
C PRO A 201 2.72 10.78 -6.73
N ASN A 202 3.65 11.75 -6.61
CA ASN A 202 3.39 13.17 -6.30
C ASN A 202 2.28 13.88 -7.10
N MET A 203 1.86 13.31 -8.22
CA MET A 203 0.81 13.85 -9.10
C MET A 203 -0.60 13.48 -8.63
N PHE A 204 -0.74 12.51 -7.72
CA PHE A 204 -1.99 12.09 -7.12
C PHE A 204 -1.93 12.32 -5.60
N LEU A 205 -3.08 12.66 -5.01
CA LEU A 205 -3.19 12.94 -3.59
C LEU A 205 -3.28 11.64 -2.78
N GLN A 206 -4.03 10.67 -3.28
CA GLN A 206 -4.28 9.41 -2.60
C GLN A 206 -4.38 8.22 -3.55
N MET A 207 -4.13 7.03 -2.98
CA MET A 207 -4.58 5.77 -3.51
C MET A 207 -5.70 5.27 -2.60
N TYR A 208 -6.91 5.21 -3.13
CA TYR A 208 -8.07 4.63 -2.46
C TYR A 208 -8.22 3.17 -2.89
N SER A 209 -8.36 2.26 -1.95
CA SER A 209 -8.47 0.82 -2.23
C SER A 209 -9.77 0.25 -1.70
N ILE A 210 -10.40 -0.62 -2.47
CA ILE A 210 -11.64 -1.30 -2.10
C ILE A 210 -11.36 -2.79 -2.06
N HIS A 211 -11.70 -3.39 -0.93
CA HIS A 211 -11.42 -4.78 -0.61
C HIS A 211 -12.72 -5.55 -0.47
N GLY A 212 -12.66 -6.82 -0.84
CA GLY A 212 -13.75 -7.77 -0.72
C GLY A 212 -13.28 -9.08 -0.11
N GLU A 213 -14.24 -9.93 0.24
CA GLU A 213 -13.97 -11.21 0.87
C GLU A 213 -14.05 -12.35 -0.15
N PHE A 214 -13.06 -13.25 -0.10
CA PHE A 214 -13.04 -14.49 -0.84
C PHE A 214 -12.55 -15.64 0.05
N ARG A 215 -13.42 -16.61 0.33
CA ARG A 215 -13.12 -17.78 1.20
C ARG A 215 -12.49 -17.36 2.54
N ASP A 216 -13.20 -16.55 3.32
CA ASP A 216 -12.77 -16.04 4.63
C ASP A 216 -11.51 -15.16 4.62
N ASN A 217 -11.08 -14.71 3.44
CA ASN A 217 -9.90 -13.87 3.27
C ASN A 217 -10.27 -12.54 2.60
N ILE A 218 -9.82 -11.43 3.18
CA ILE A 218 -9.97 -10.10 2.61
C ILE A 218 -8.83 -9.82 1.62
N PHE A 219 -9.17 -9.37 0.43
CA PHE A 219 -8.24 -8.99 -0.64
C PHE A 219 -8.51 -7.57 -1.13
N PRO A 220 -7.47 -6.79 -1.48
CA PRO A 220 -7.66 -5.56 -2.25
C PRO A 220 -8.06 -5.93 -3.67
N LEU A 221 -9.20 -5.44 -4.15
CA LEU A 221 -9.76 -5.84 -5.44
C LEU A 221 -9.79 -4.68 -6.45
N VAL A 222 -9.85 -3.44 -5.96
CA VAL A 222 -9.87 -2.23 -6.77
C VAL A 222 -8.89 -1.23 -6.19
N PHE A 223 -8.05 -0.65 -7.04
CA PHE A 223 -7.14 0.44 -6.67
C PHE A 223 -7.50 1.69 -7.49
N CYS A 224 -7.73 2.80 -6.82
CA CYS A 224 -8.10 4.08 -7.42
C CYS A 224 -7.04 5.12 -7.09
N LEU A 225 -6.48 5.77 -8.11
CA LEU A 225 -5.63 6.95 -7.92
C LEU A 225 -6.46 8.20 -8.17
N THR A 226 -6.49 9.10 -7.18
CA THR A 226 -7.25 10.36 -7.26
C THR A 226 -6.39 11.54 -6.84
N VAL A 227 -6.70 12.70 -7.41
CA VAL A 227 -6.00 13.97 -7.12
C VAL A 227 -6.72 14.79 -6.05
N ARG A 228 -7.95 14.41 -5.70
CA ARG A 228 -8.76 15.01 -4.63
C ARG A 228 -9.42 13.92 -3.77
N LYS A 229 -9.98 14.38 -2.64
CA LYS A 229 -10.79 13.59 -1.69
C LYS A 229 -12.16 14.26 -1.43
N SER A 230 -12.71 14.93 -2.44
CA SER A 230 -14.02 15.57 -2.31
C SER A 230 -15.14 14.53 -2.42
N GLU A 231 -16.34 14.86 -1.92
CA GLU A 231 -17.50 13.98 -2.07
C GLU A 231 -17.80 13.70 -3.56
N ASP A 232 -17.60 14.68 -4.43
CA ASP A 232 -17.76 14.52 -5.88
C ASP A 232 -16.75 13.50 -6.45
N THR A 233 -15.47 13.59 -6.07
CA THR A 233 -14.46 12.61 -6.50
C THR A 233 -14.86 11.18 -6.11
N TYR A 234 -15.35 10.97 -4.88
CA TYR A 234 -15.82 9.65 -4.46
C TYR A 234 -17.08 9.22 -5.20
N ARG A 235 -18.03 10.12 -5.45
CA ARG A 235 -19.23 9.81 -6.24
C ARG A 235 -18.86 9.36 -7.65
N ARG A 236 -17.93 10.05 -8.30
CA ARG A 236 -17.42 9.67 -9.64
C ARG A 236 -16.77 8.30 -9.61
N MET A 237 -15.90 8.04 -8.62
CA MET A 237 -15.23 6.75 -8.45
C MET A 237 -16.21 5.58 -8.21
N TYR A 238 -17.16 5.74 -7.28
CA TYR A 238 -18.15 4.69 -7.00
C TYR A 238 -19.15 4.50 -8.16
N SER A 239 -19.52 5.57 -8.87
CA SER A 239 -20.39 5.47 -10.05
C SER A 239 -19.71 4.68 -11.17
N GLU A 240 -18.43 4.96 -11.41
CA GLU A 240 -17.65 4.22 -12.41
C GLU A 240 -17.42 2.76 -11.97
N LEU A 241 -17.21 2.50 -10.67
CA LEU A 241 -17.14 1.14 -10.16
C LEU A 241 -18.42 0.34 -10.44
N ILE A 242 -19.58 0.93 -10.20
CA ILE A 242 -20.87 0.32 -10.53
C ILE A 242 -20.97 0.05 -12.04
N HIS A 243 -20.62 1.05 -12.86
CA HIS A 243 -20.63 0.92 -14.32
C HIS A 243 -19.72 -0.22 -14.81
N MET A 244 -18.49 -0.33 -14.29
CA MET A 244 -17.57 -1.41 -14.62
C MET A 244 -18.12 -2.79 -14.24
N CYS A 245 -18.82 -2.92 -13.11
CA CYS A 245 -19.51 -4.16 -12.73
C CYS A 245 -20.65 -4.50 -13.72
N GLU A 246 -21.47 -3.51 -14.07
CA GLU A 246 -22.60 -3.68 -15.00
C GLU A 246 -22.15 -4.07 -16.41
N GLN A 247 -21.00 -3.56 -16.89
CA GLN A 247 -20.39 -3.96 -18.16
C GLN A 247 -20.12 -5.48 -18.25
N TYR A 248 -19.90 -6.13 -17.11
CA TYR A 248 -19.71 -7.59 -17.03
C TYR A 248 -20.96 -8.33 -16.54
N HIS A 249 -22.12 -7.66 -16.46
CA HIS A 249 -23.37 -8.18 -15.91
C HIS A 249 -23.26 -8.62 -14.45
N PHE A 250 -22.42 -7.93 -13.67
CA PHE A 250 -22.38 -8.06 -12.23
C PHE A 250 -23.17 -6.93 -11.57
N HIS A 251 -23.73 -7.20 -10.39
CA HIS A 251 -24.49 -6.23 -9.63
C HIS A 251 -23.82 -6.00 -8.28
N LEU A 252 -23.26 -4.80 -8.09
CA LEU A 252 -22.60 -4.44 -6.84
C LEU A 252 -23.64 -3.94 -5.83
N GLN A 253 -23.98 -4.78 -4.86
CA GLN A 253 -24.97 -4.48 -3.82
C GLN A 253 -24.47 -4.92 -2.44
N PRO A 254 -23.49 -4.22 -1.86
CA PRO A 254 -22.98 -4.58 -0.54
C PRO A 254 -24.03 -4.31 0.56
N GLU A 255 -24.07 -5.16 1.59
CA GLU A 255 -24.87 -4.89 2.78
C GLU A 255 -24.20 -3.85 3.67
N ILE A 256 -22.87 -3.90 3.76
CA ILE A 256 -22.06 -3.05 4.62
C ILE A 256 -20.86 -2.53 3.83
N ILE A 257 -20.58 -1.22 3.94
CA ILE A 257 -19.29 -0.65 3.57
C ILE A 257 -18.62 -0.16 4.84
N MET A 258 -17.52 -0.81 5.21
CA MET A 258 -16.65 -0.43 6.31
C MET A 258 -15.55 0.49 5.79
N GLN A 259 -15.47 1.69 6.33
CA GLN A 259 -14.50 2.70 5.90
C GLN A 259 -14.08 3.61 7.06
N ASP A 260 -13.16 4.52 6.79
CA ASP A 260 -12.71 5.52 7.75
C ASP A 260 -13.75 6.62 7.95
N PHE A 261 -13.61 7.40 9.02
CA PHE A 261 -14.51 8.50 9.38
C PHE A 261 -14.34 9.72 8.47
N GLU A 262 -14.49 9.51 7.16
CA GLU A 262 -14.41 10.53 6.13
C GLU A 262 -15.80 10.78 5.54
N LEU A 263 -16.39 11.93 5.88
CA LEU A 263 -17.76 12.28 5.46
C LEU A 263 -17.96 12.24 3.94
N ALA A 264 -16.98 12.73 3.18
CA ALA A 264 -17.03 12.76 1.72
C ALA A 264 -17.21 11.35 1.13
N ALA A 265 -16.43 10.37 1.60
CA ALA A 265 -16.53 8.98 1.16
C ALA A 265 -17.83 8.32 1.66
N MET A 266 -18.21 8.57 2.92
CA MET A 266 -19.46 8.04 3.51
C MET A 266 -20.71 8.53 2.78
N ASN A 267 -20.80 9.83 2.50
CA ASN A 267 -21.93 10.44 1.80
C ASN A 267 -22.03 9.93 0.36
N ALA A 268 -20.91 9.86 -0.34
CA ALA A 268 -20.85 9.34 -1.71
C ALA A 268 -21.35 7.88 -1.77
N ALA A 269 -20.84 7.02 -0.90
CA ALA A 269 -21.25 5.62 -0.82
C ALA A 269 -22.75 5.50 -0.48
N LYS A 270 -23.25 6.22 0.52
CA LYS A 270 -24.67 6.17 0.91
C LYS A 270 -25.61 6.65 -0.19
N ALA A 271 -25.18 7.62 -0.99
CA ALA A 271 -25.99 8.14 -2.08
C ALA A 271 -26.07 7.17 -3.28
N LEU A 272 -25.02 6.38 -3.52
CA LEU A 272 -24.97 5.42 -4.64
C LEU A 272 -25.44 4.02 -4.26
N PHE A 273 -25.41 3.67 -2.97
CA PHE A 273 -25.93 2.41 -2.44
C PHE A 273 -27.00 2.68 -1.37
N PRO A 274 -28.26 2.96 -1.74
CA PRO A 274 -29.29 3.43 -0.79
C PRO A 274 -29.58 2.50 0.39
N ASN A 275 -29.39 1.19 0.19
CA ASN A 275 -29.65 0.15 1.20
C ASN A 275 -28.41 -0.23 2.03
N VAL A 276 -27.27 0.41 1.78
CA VAL A 276 -26.01 0.04 2.46
C VAL A 276 -25.99 0.57 3.88
N GLN A 277 -25.43 -0.24 4.78
CA GLN A 277 -25.00 0.24 6.09
C GLN A 277 -23.58 0.76 6.00
N ILE A 278 -23.42 2.07 6.21
CA ILE A 278 -22.09 2.67 6.35
C ILE A 278 -21.59 2.43 7.78
N LYS A 279 -20.43 1.78 7.90
CA LYS A 279 -19.78 1.51 9.18
C LYS A 279 -18.38 2.13 9.22
N GLY A 280 -18.09 2.84 10.30
CA GLY A 280 -16.75 3.29 10.65
C GLY A 280 -15.95 2.14 11.26
N CYS A 281 -14.64 2.09 10.99
CA CYS A 281 -13.76 1.13 11.64
C CYS A 281 -13.65 1.39 13.15
N LEU A 282 -13.83 0.35 14.00
CA LEU A 282 -13.67 0.46 15.46
C LEU A 282 -12.26 0.94 15.88
N PHE A 283 -11.24 0.61 15.09
CA PHE A 283 -9.88 1.10 15.32
C PHE A 283 -9.83 2.63 15.21
N HIS A 284 -10.34 3.20 14.12
CA HIS A 284 -10.40 4.65 13.92
C HIS A 284 -11.31 5.37 14.92
N PHE A 285 -12.40 4.72 15.36
CA PHE A 285 -13.24 5.24 16.44
C PHE A 285 -12.48 5.30 17.77
N SER A 286 -11.77 4.22 18.13
CA SER A 286 -10.95 4.20 19.34
C SER A 286 -9.82 5.22 19.28
N GLN A 287 -9.23 5.40 18.09
CA GLN A 287 -8.15 6.34 17.83
C GLN A 287 -8.62 7.80 17.89
N SER A 288 -9.84 8.13 17.45
CA SER A 288 -10.37 9.50 17.57
C SER A 288 -10.60 9.89 19.03
N ILE A 289 -11.12 8.98 19.85
CA ILE A 289 -11.23 9.17 21.31
C ILE A 289 -9.83 9.37 21.92
N TRP A 290 -8.85 8.54 21.54
CA TRP A 290 -7.48 8.66 22.03
C TRP A 290 -6.83 9.99 21.65
N ARG A 291 -6.97 10.43 20.40
CA ARG A 291 -6.49 11.76 19.96
C ARG A 291 -7.10 12.86 20.80
N LYS A 292 -8.39 12.74 21.18
CA LYS A 292 -9.03 13.73 22.04
C LYS A 292 -8.48 13.71 23.47
N VAL A 293 -8.31 12.54 24.08
CA VAL A 293 -7.63 12.37 25.39
C VAL A 293 -6.24 12.99 25.37
N ALA A 294 -5.46 12.70 24.32
CA ALA A 294 -4.13 13.24 24.11
C ALA A 294 -4.12 14.77 23.96
N SER A 295 -5.04 15.34 23.17
CA SER A 295 -5.18 16.80 22.98
C SER A 295 -5.66 17.53 24.23
N ALA A 296 -6.34 16.83 25.15
CA ALA A 296 -6.79 17.36 26.43
C ALA A 296 -5.68 17.34 27.50
N GLY A 297 -4.46 16.92 27.17
CA GLY A 297 -3.33 16.87 28.10
C GLY A 297 -3.36 15.66 29.06
N LEU A 298 -4.18 14.65 28.80
CA LEU A 298 -4.42 13.53 29.73
C LEU A 298 -3.52 12.30 29.49
N ARG A 299 -2.42 12.46 28.72
CA ARG A 299 -1.55 11.33 28.38
C ARG A 299 -0.89 10.72 29.60
N ASP A 300 -0.34 11.57 30.47
CA ASP A 300 0.40 11.13 31.65
C ASP A 300 -0.55 10.45 32.65
N ALA A 301 -1.73 11.05 32.88
CA ALA A 301 -2.78 10.47 33.72
C ALA A 301 -3.33 9.14 33.15
N PHE A 302 -3.27 8.93 31.84
CA PHE A 302 -3.70 7.66 31.23
C PHE A 302 -2.69 6.52 31.45
N VAL A 303 -1.39 6.83 31.44
CA VAL A 303 -0.31 5.84 31.61
C VAL A 303 0.08 5.61 33.08
N ASP A 304 -0.47 6.41 33.99
CA ASP A 304 -0.31 6.24 35.43
C ASP A 304 -0.67 4.80 35.86
N ARG A 305 0.23 4.17 36.60
CA ARG A 305 0.07 2.78 37.07
C ARG A 305 -0.72 2.72 38.37
N ASP A 306 -0.63 3.77 39.18
CA ASP A 306 -1.23 3.84 40.50
C ASP A 306 -2.67 4.37 40.41
N ASP A 307 -2.95 5.25 39.43
CA ASP A 307 -4.30 5.70 39.09
C ASP A 307 -4.72 5.22 37.70
N SER A 308 -5.78 4.39 37.65
CA SER A 308 -6.34 3.88 36.39
C SER A 308 -7.57 4.65 35.90
N THR A 309 -8.01 5.69 36.61
CA THR A 309 -9.30 6.34 36.40
C THR A 309 -9.48 6.87 34.98
N ILE A 310 -8.52 7.63 34.45
CA ILE A 310 -8.59 8.16 33.07
C ILE A 310 -8.57 7.04 32.04
N ARG A 311 -7.77 6.00 32.29
CA ARG A 311 -7.67 4.83 31.42
C ARG A 311 -8.96 4.00 31.40
N ASP A 312 -9.62 3.87 32.53
CA ASP A 312 -10.90 3.17 32.64
C ASP A 312 -12.04 3.97 32.01
N ASN A 313 -12.10 5.29 32.23
CA ASN A 313 -13.07 6.17 31.54
C ASN A 313 -12.90 6.11 30.02
N PHE A 314 -11.66 6.12 29.51
CA PHE A 314 -11.39 5.91 28.09
C PHE A 314 -11.93 4.56 27.59
N ARG A 315 -11.69 3.48 28.33
CA ARG A 315 -12.16 2.13 27.99
C ARG A 315 -13.69 2.05 27.97
N GLU A 316 -14.37 2.73 28.88
CA GLU A 316 -15.83 2.78 28.89
C GLU A 316 -16.39 3.48 27.65
N LEU A 317 -15.80 4.61 27.25
CA LEU A 317 -16.19 5.33 26.02
C LEU A 317 -16.00 4.47 24.78
N VAL A 318 -14.89 3.72 24.67
CA VAL A 318 -14.69 2.76 23.57
C VAL A 318 -15.69 1.60 23.65
N GLY A 319 -16.02 1.14 24.86
CA GLY A 319 -16.95 0.05 25.11
C GLY A 319 -18.38 0.34 24.65
N LEU A 320 -18.77 1.62 24.55
CA LEU A 320 -20.10 2.02 24.04
C LEU A 320 -20.38 1.51 22.63
N ALA A 321 -19.35 1.23 21.83
CA ALA A 321 -19.52 0.64 20.49
C ALA A 321 -20.19 -0.73 20.54
N PHE A 322 -20.22 -1.36 21.72
CA PHE A 322 -20.77 -2.67 21.98
C PHE A 322 -22.03 -2.59 22.84
N VAL A 323 -22.73 -1.46 22.90
CA VAL A 323 -24.05 -1.37 23.54
C VAL A 323 -25.13 -1.49 22.45
N PRO A 324 -26.30 -2.12 22.71
CA PRO A 324 -27.41 -2.06 21.77
C PRO A 324 -27.70 -0.62 21.35
N ILE A 325 -27.85 -0.39 20.04
CA ILE A 325 -27.91 0.97 19.49
C ILE A 325 -28.99 1.85 20.15
N ALA A 326 -30.12 1.24 20.54
CA ALA A 326 -31.23 1.91 21.20
C ALA A 326 -30.90 2.40 22.61
N GLU A 327 -29.89 1.81 23.26
CA GLU A 327 -29.50 2.13 24.64
C GLU A 327 -28.22 2.98 24.73
N VAL A 328 -27.53 3.22 23.61
CA VAL A 328 -26.24 3.96 23.59
C VAL A 328 -26.34 5.31 24.29
N GLU A 329 -27.39 6.10 24.02
CA GLU A 329 -27.55 7.42 24.65
C GLU A 329 -27.77 7.31 26.16
N GLN A 330 -28.59 6.36 26.60
CA GLN A 330 -28.86 6.12 28.00
C GLN A 330 -27.58 5.69 28.73
N ARG A 331 -26.86 4.71 28.19
CA ARG A 331 -25.62 4.20 28.80
C ARG A 331 -24.50 5.23 28.80
N PHE A 332 -24.47 6.11 27.79
CA PHE A 332 -23.55 7.24 27.76
C PHE A 332 -23.81 8.22 28.92
N ASP A 333 -25.06 8.55 29.23
CA ASP A 333 -25.39 9.44 30.35
C ASP A 333 -25.07 8.80 31.71
N GLU A 334 -25.31 7.49 31.86
CA GLU A 334 -24.96 6.74 33.06
C GLU A 334 -23.46 6.80 33.36
N ILE A 335 -22.60 6.49 32.39
CA ILE A 335 -21.15 6.55 32.62
C ILE A 335 -20.62 7.98 32.73
N LYS A 336 -21.21 8.94 32.00
CA LYS A 336 -20.82 10.36 32.07
C LYS A 336 -20.95 10.91 33.49
N GLY A 337 -21.95 10.47 34.25
CA GLY A 337 -22.12 10.88 35.65
C GLY A 337 -21.01 10.42 36.60
N ASN A 338 -20.29 9.35 36.25
CA ASN A 338 -19.24 8.75 37.07
C ASN A 338 -17.82 9.11 36.60
N MET A 339 -17.67 9.73 35.43
CA MET A 339 -16.36 10.04 34.85
C MET A 339 -15.62 11.12 35.63
N HIS A 340 -14.29 11.00 35.63
CA HIS A 340 -13.40 12.00 36.23
C HIS A 340 -13.58 13.35 35.55
N ARG A 341 -13.56 14.44 36.33
CA ARG A 341 -13.80 15.81 35.85
C ARG A 341 -12.92 16.21 34.65
N ASP A 342 -11.69 15.69 34.60
CA ASP A 342 -10.74 16.02 33.54
C ASP A 342 -11.12 15.40 32.18
N MET A 343 -12.01 14.39 32.17
CA MET A 343 -12.56 13.80 30.93
C MET A 343 -13.62 14.69 30.26
N GLU A 344 -14.07 15.77 30.92
CA GLU A 344 -15.12 16.66 30.40
C GLU A 344 -14.89 17.14 28.94
N PRO A 345 -13.67 17.54 28.51
CA PRO A 345 -13.43 17.92 27.11
C PRO A 345 -13.59 16.76 26.13
N VAL A 346 -13.28 15.52 26.57
CA VAL A 346 -13.39 14.30 25.76
C VAL A 346 -14.85 13.91 25.63
N VAL A 347 -15.59 13.89 26.75
CA VAL A 347 -17.02 13.55 26.81
C VAL A 347 -17.84 14.53 25.99
N LYS A 348 -17.60 15.84 26.10
CA LYS A 348 -18.29 16.85 25.27
C LYS A 348 -18.04 16.68 23.79
N HIS A 349 -16.81 16.36 23.40
CA HIS A 349 -16.48 16.09 22.00
C HIS A 349 -17.20 14.83 21.51
N LEU A 350 -17.19 13.74 22.29
CA LEU A 350 -17.89 12.51 21.91
C LEU A 350 -19.40 12.74 21.79
N GLU A 351 -20.01 13.44 22.76
CA GLU A 351 -21.43 13.76 22.75
C GLU A 351 -21.82 14.58 21.52
N LYS A 352 -21.01 15.57 21.14
CA LYS A 352 -21.22 16.40 19.96
C LYS A 352 -21.01 15.62 18.66
N THR A 353 -19.91 14.89 18.54
CA THR A 353 -19.46 14.33 17.25
C THR A 353 -20.06 12.97 16.96
N TYR A 354 -20.30 12.14 17.99
CA TYR A 354 -20.60 10.72 17.83
C TYR A 354 -21.95 10.27 18.43
N ILE A 355 -22.46 10.97 19.45
CA ILE A 355 -23.71 10.58 20.13
C ILE A 355 -24.90 11.39 19.62
N ARG A 356 -24.93 12.71 19.89
CA ARG A 356 -26.15 13.54 19.77
C ARG A 356 -26.09 14.71 18.78
N GLY A 357 -24.91 15.19 18.39
CA GLY A 357 -24.78 16.37 17.53
C GLY A 357 -24.64 17.69 18.27
N GLU A 358 -24.57 18.81 17.55
CA GLU A 358 -24.49 20.13 18.20
C GLU A 358 -25.78 20.46 18.96
N PRO A 359 -25.69 21.00 20.19
CA PRO A 359 -26.87 21.54 20.86
C PRO A 359 -27.43 22.73 20.06
N PRO A 360 -28.76 22.93 20.04
CA PRO A 360 -29.35 24.06 19.34
C PRO A 360 -28.78 25.39 19.85
N ARG A 361 -28.41 26.31 18.93
CA ARG A 361 -27.86 27.64 19.26
C ARG A 361 -28.76 28.51 20.16
N ARG A 362 -30.04 28.16 20.36
CA ARG A 362 -30.97 28.82 21.29
C ARG A 362 -31.81 27.78 22.04
N PRO A 363 -32.01 27.94 23.36
CA PRO A 363 -32.81 27.01 24.16
C PRO A 363 -34.26 26.93 23.67
N ALA A 364 -34.83 25.71 23.73
CA ALA A 364 -36.17 25.39 23.22
C ALA A 364 -37.28 26.26 23.82
N THR A 365 -37.09 26.76 25.05
CA THR A 365 -38.02 27.64 25.77
C THR A 365 -38.31 28.97 25.07
N ARG A 366 -37.51 29.37 24.07
CA ARG A 366 -37.71 30.60 23.27
C ARG A 366 -38.18 30.34 21.82
N ARG A 367 -38.54 29.11 21.44
CA ARG A 367 -38.99 28.79 20.08
C ARG A 367 -40.46 28.35 20.06
N ARG A 368 -41.25 28.99 19.20
CA ARG A 368 -42.64 28.59 18.87
C ARG A 368 -42.69 27.26 18.08
N ASN A 369 -41.58 26.88 17.44
CA ASN A 369 -41.33 25.60 16.78
C ASN A 369 -39.82 25.29 16.87
N PRO A 370 -39.36 24.40 17.77
CA PRO A 370 -37.95 24.04 17.86
C PRO A 370 -37.56 23.19 16.65
N ALA A 371 -36.67 23.71 15.78
CA ALA A 371 -36.02 22.84 14.79
C ALA A 371 -35.30 21.68 15.50
N PRO A 372 -35.38 20.45 14.97
CA PRO A 372 -34.72 19.29 15.57
C PRO A 372 -33.21 19.50 15.67
N ARG A 373 -32.58 18.90 16.68
CA ARG A 373 -31.12 18.93 16.86
C ARG A 373 -30.47 18.35 15.59
N PRO A 374 -29.50 19.04 14.97
CA PRO A 374 -28.72 18.43 13.89
C PRO A 374 -28.11 17.12 14.40
N ALA A 375 -28.19 16.06 13.60
CA ALA A 375 -27.60 14.78 13.97
C ALA A 375 -26.09 14.92 14.22
N ALA A 376 -25.54 14.00 15.00
CA ALA A 376 -24.10 13.87 15.16
C ALA A 376 -23.40 13.75 13.80
N ARG A 377 -22.17 14.25 13.70
CA ARG A 377 -21.35 14.12 12.48
C ARG A 377 -21.21 12.65 12.09
N PHE A 378 -21.01 11.79 13.08
CA PHE A 378 -20.92 10.34 12.95
C PHE A 378 -21.89 9.67 13.94
N PRO A 379 -23.18 9.54 13.62
CA PRO A 379 -24.18 9.04 14.57
C PRO A 379 -23.92 7.59 15.02
N PRO A 380 -24.53 7.12 16.14
CA PRO A 380 -24.26 5.80 16.70
C PRO A 380 -24.30 4.64 15.70
N ASN A 381 -25.22 4.69 14.72
CA ASN A 381 -25.31 3.67 13.68
C ASN A 381 -24.03 3.52 12.82
N THR A 382 -23.19 4.56 12.73
CA THR A 382 -21.95 4.53 11.97
C THR A 382 -20.85 3.76 12.69
N TRP A 383 -20.66 3.93 14.00
CA TRP A 383 -19.52 3.35 14.73
C TRP A 383 -19.90 2.21 15.67
N ASN A 384 -21.19 1.97 15.90
CA ASN A 384 -21.67 0.85 16.71
C ASN A 384 -21.44 -0.49 16.00
N VAL A 385 -20.91 -1.45 16.75
CA VAL A 385 -20.53 -2.80 16.30
C VAL A 385 -21.26 -3.91 17.06
N TYR A 386 -22.25 -3.61 17.89
CA TYR A 386 -22.98 -4.59 18.71
C TYR A 386 -23.54 -5.74 17.85
N ASP A 387 -24.33 -5.41 16.84
CA ASP A 387 -24.94 -6.40 15.94
C ASP A 387 -23.89 -7.11 15.07
N LEU A 388 -22.81 -6.42 14.70
CA LEU A 388 -21.71 -7.02 13.94
C LEU A 388 -21.05 -8.14 14.75
N VAL A 389 -20.85 -7.93 16.05
CA VAL A 389 -20.28 -8.94 16.95
C VAL A 389 -21.22 -10.13 17.10
N LEU A 390 -22.52 -9.89 17.33
CA LEU A 390 -23.49 -10.98 17.50
C LEU A 390 -23.67 -11.82 16.23
N THR A 391 -23.50 -11.22 15.06
CA THR A 391 -23.60 -11.90 13.76
C THR A 391 -22.27 -12.47 13.26
N GLY A 392 -21.19 -12.38 14.04
CA GLY A 392 -19.85 -12.84 13.64
C GLY A 392 -19.25 -12.06 12.46
N LYS A 393 -19.79 -10.89 12.14
CA LYS A 393 -19.30 -10.01 11.07
C LYS A 393 -18.03 -9.27 11.52
N GLN A 394 -17.19 -8.92 10.55
CA GLN A 394 -15.97 -8.15 10.82
C GLN A 394 -16.31 -6.76 11.40
N ARG A 395 -15.53 -6.34 12.40
CA ARG A 395 -15.73 -5.06 13.13
C ARG A 395 -14.55 -4.09 13.03
N THR A 396 -13.42 -4.53 12.49
CA THR A 396 -12.23 -3.71 12.31
C THR A 396 -11.67 -3.89 10.91
N ASN A 397 -10.92 -2.88 10.46
CA ASN A 397 -10.28 -2.84 9.16
C ASN A 397 -8.83 -3.34 9.20
N ASN A 398 -8.45 -4.13 10.22
CA ASN A 398 -7.05 -4.51 10.48
C ASN A 398 -6.37 -5.19 9.29
N ASN A 399 -7.12 -5.92 8.46
CA ASN A 399 -6.59 -6.55 7.26
C ASN A 399 -6.17 -5.50 6.21
N VAL A 400 -6.98 -4.46 6.05
CA VAL A 400 -6.73 -3.36 5.12
C VAL A 400 -5.63 -2.45 5.66
N GLU A 401 -5.64 -2.10 6.95
CA GLU A 401 -4.56 -1.36 7.60
C GLU A 401 -3.23 -2.11 7.52
N GLY A 402 -3.25 -3.43 7.79
CA GLY A 402 -2.08 -4.30 7.67
C GLY A 402 -1.55 -4.36 6.24
N TRP A 403 -2.46 -4.40 5.26
CA TRP A 403 -2.12 -4.33 3.84
C TRP A 403 -1.53 -2.97 3.46
N HIS A 404 -2.16 -1.86 3.83
CA HIS A 404 -1.65 -0.50 3.58
C HIS A 404 -0.28 -0.31 4.23
N GLY A 405 -0.08 -0.77 5.46
CA GLY A 405 1.21 -0.71 6.13
C GLY A 405 2.29 -1.55 5.43
N HIS A 406 1.94 -2.72 4.90
CA HIS A 406 2.86 -3.53 4.09
C HIS A 406 3.22 -2.83 2.79
N PHE A 407 2.21 -2.38 2.04
CA PHE A 407 2.38 -1.65 0.78
C PHE A 407 3.21 -0.36 0.99
N GLN A 408 2.95 0.37 2.08
CA GLN A 408 3.71 1.54 2.50
C GLN A 408 5.20 1.26 2.69
N ARG A 409 5.55 0.22 3.45
CA ARG A 409 6.96 -0.12 3.68
C ARG A 409 7.68 -0.45 2.38
N MET A 410 7.01 -1.14 1.45
CA MET A 410 7.58 -1.44 0.13
C MET A 410 7.81 -0.15 -0.68
N VAL A 411 6.81 0.73 -0.77
CA VAL A 411 6.89 1.94 -1.59
C VAL A 411 7.89 2.96 -1.02
N VAL A 412 7.85 3.22 0.28
CA VAL A 412 8.70 4.23 0.95
C VAL A 412 10.17 3.82 0.89
N ALA A 413 10.49 2.53 1.12
CA ALA A 413 11.86 2.02 1.02
C ALA A 413 12.47 2.20 -0.38
N HIS A 414 11.64 2.40 -1.41
CA HIS A 414 12.08 2.43 -2.80
C HIS A 414 11.94 3.79 -3.49
N HIS A 415 11.36 4.82 -2.82
CA HIS A 415 11.10 6.15 -3.39
C HIS A 415 10.53 6.06 -4.81
N LEU A 416 9.39 5.40 -4.95
CA LEU A 416 8.86 5.03 -6.26
C LEU A 416 8.40 6.26 -7.05
N ASN A 417 8.79 6.29 -8.33
CA ASN A 417 8.15 7.15 -9.30
C ASN A 417 6.87 6.48 -9.83
N LEU A 418 6.05 7.21 -10.60
CA LEU A 418 4.78 6.71 -11.15
C LEU A 418 4.91 5.32 -11.79
N TRP A 419 5.89 5.14 -12.68
CA TRP A 419 6.07 3.88 -13.41
C TRP A 419 6.46 2.71 -12.52
N ARG A 420 7.28 2.93 -11.49
CA ARG A 420 7.58 1.87 -10.52
C ARG A 420 6.39 1.59 -9.62
N PHE A 421 5.66 2.60 -9.21
CA PHE A 421 4.44 2.46 -8.41
C PHE A 421 3.39 1.60 -9.13
N LEU A 422 3.13 1.87 -10.41
CA LEU A 422 2.23 1.03 -11.22
C LEU A 422 2.75 -0.41 -11.35
N GLY A 423 4.06 -0.59 -11.44
CA GLY A 423 4.69 -1.92 -11.41
C GLY A 423 4.47 -2.67 -10.09
N GLU A 424 4.49 -1.98 -8.94
CA GLU A 424 4.16 -2.60 -7.65
C GLU A 424 2.66 -2.95 -7.55
N LEU A 425 1.76 -2.14 -8.10
CA LEU A 425 0.33 -2.51 -8.20
C LEU A 425 0.13 -3.78 -9.03
N GLN A 426 0.88 -3.95 -10.12
CA GLN A 426 0.83 -5.19 -10.92
C GLN A 426 1.35 -6.41 -10.16
N LYS A 427 2.42 -6.26 -9.37
CA LYS A 427 2.94 -7.32 -8.52
C LYS A 427 1.95 -7.70 -7.42
N GLU A 428 1.32 -6.71 -6.79
CA GLU A 428 0.28 -6.95 -5.80
C GLU A 428 -0.91 -7.70 -6.42
N GLN A 429 -1.37 -7.30 -7.60
CA GLN A 429 -2.43 -8.02 -8.32
C GLN A 429 -2.02 -9.46 -8.64
N HIS A 430 -0.77 -9.70 -9.02
CA HIS A 430 -0.25 -11.05 -9.23
C HIS A 430 -0.28 -11.89 -7.93
N ASP A 431 0.11 -11.31 -6.81
CA ASP A 431 0.06 -11.97 -5.50
C ASP A 431 -1.38 -12.28 -5.06
N ILE A 432 -2.34 -11.40 -5.35
CA ILE A 432 -3.77 -11.63 -5.13
C ILE A 432 -4.24 -12.84 -5.95
N GLU A 433 -3.92 -12.87 -7.25
CA GLU A 433 -4.27 -14.00 -8.14
C GLU A 433 -3.65 -15.31 -7.67
N LEU A 434 -2.37 -15.29 -7.26
CA LEU A 434 -1.66 -16.45 -6.74
C LEU A 434 -2.34 -17.00 -5.48
N LYS A 435 -2.60 -16.15 -4.48
CA LYS A 435 -3.26 -16.53 -3.22
C LYS A 435 -4.67 -17.07 -3.45
N ARG A 436 -5.43 -16.44 -4.35
CA ARG A 436 -6.76 -16.91 -4.75
C ARG A 436 -6.69 -18.30 -5.39
N ASN A 437 -5.77 -18.52 -6.32
CA ASN A 437 -5.60 -19.82 -6.98
C ASN A 437 -5.16 -20.91 -5.99
N GLN A 438 -4.28 -20.58 -5.04
CA GLN A 438 -3.92 -21.48 -3.95
C GLN A 438 -5.13 -21.85 -3.08
N LEU A 439 -5.96 -20.87 -2.71
CA LEU A 439 -7.22 -21.15 -2.00
C LEU A 439 -8.13 -22.07 -2.80
N LEU A 440 -8.30 -21.82 -4.10
CA LEU A 440 -9.07 -22.67 -5.02
C LEU A 440 -8.53 -24.11 -5.05
N GLY A 441 -7.21 -24.26 -5.05
CA GLY A 441 -6.50 -25.55 -4.95
C GLY A 441 -6.50 -26.20 -3.57
N GLY A 442 -7.20 -25.63 -2.58
CA GLY A 442 -7.37 -26.22 -1.24
C GLY A 442 -6.26 -25.87 -0.23
N HIS A 443 -5.37 -24.93 -0.55
CA HIS A 443 -4.36 -24.46 0.40
C HIS A 443 -5.03 -23.66 1.52
N LYS A 444 -4.74 -24.01 2.79
CA LYS A 444 -5.35 -23.37 3.97
C LYS A 444 -4.48 -22.30 4.63
N ASN A 445 -3.18 -22.29 4.34
CA ASN A 445 -2.19 -21.42 5.00
C ASN A 445 -1.61 -20.38 4.03
N ILE A 446 -2.47 -19.61 3.36
CA ILE A 446 -2.04 -18.55 2.43
C ILE A 446 -1.70 -17.22 3.15
N LYS A 447 -2.16 -17.07 4.39
CA LYS A 447 -1.81 -15.97 5.31
C LYS A 447 -1.42 -16.58 6.64
N GLU A 448 -0.59 -15.87 7.39
CA GLU A 448 -0.31 -16.25 8.77
C GLU A 448 -1.63 -16.27 9.56
N PRO A 449 -1.88 -17.35 10.32
CA PRO A 449 -3.09 -17.42 11.13
C PRO A 449 -3.08 -16.31 12.17
N LEU A 450 -4.26 -15.74 12.44
CA LEU A 450 -4.41 -14.78 13.54
C LEU A 450 -3.81 -15.36 14.82
N PRO A 451 -3.02 -14.57 15.59
CA PRO A 451 -2.45 -15.02 16.84
C PRO A 451 -3.52 -15.63 17.76
N ALA A 452 -3.18 -16.72 18.46
CA ALA A 452 -4.13 -17.41 19.34
C ALA A 452 -4.78 -16.45 20.37
N THR A 453 -4.02 -15.48 20.86
CA THR A 453 -4.49 -14.42 21.75
C THR A 453 -5.59 -13.57 21.13
N GLN A 454 -5.46 -13.24 19.84
CA GLN A 454 -6.48 -12.45 19.13
C GLN A 454 -7.75 -13.25 18.91
N LYS A 455 -7.64 -14.54 18.55
CA LYS A 455 -8.80 -15.44 18.46
C LYS A 455 -9.53 -15.57 19.79
N ARG A 456 -8.77 -15.77 20.89
CA ARG A 456 -9.30 -15.84 22.25
C ARG A 456 -10.01 -14.54 22.66
N ASN A 457 -9.40 -13.39 22.38
CA ASN A 457 -10.00 -12.09 22.66
C ASN A 457 -11.30 -11.88 21.86
N HIS A 458 -11.34 -12.30 20.60
CA HIS A 458 -12.54 -12.20 19.77
C HIS A 458 -13.70 -13.02 20.36
N ALA A 459 -13.46 -14.30 20.67
CA ALA A 459 -14.45 -15.18 21.27
C ALA A 459 -14.92 -14.71 22.66
N MET A 460 -14.03 -14.10 23.46
CA MET A 460 -14.42 -13.51 24.73
C MET A 460 -15.31 -12.28 24.54
N ILE A 461 -15.01 -11.42 23.57
CA ILE A 461 -15.83 -10.25 23.27
C ILE A 461 -17.23 -10.69 22.84
N GLU A 462 -17.35 -11.67 21.94
CA GLU A 462 -18.64 -12.24 21.54
C GLU A 462 -19.44 -12.75 22.74
N ARG A 463 -18.78 -13.49 23.66
CA ARG A 463 -19.43 -14.00 24.86
C ARG A 463 -19.93 -12.87 25.78
N ILE A 464 -19.11 -11.85 26.02
CA ILE A 464 -19.49 -10.73 26.89
C ILE A 464 -20.68 -9.99 26.26
N VAL A 465 -20.60 -9.69 24.95
CA VAL A 465 -21.65 -8.99 24.20
C VAL A 465 -22.97 -9.78 24.20
N GLY A 466 -22.91 -11.09 24.00
CA GLY A 466 -24.08 -11.98 24.10
C GLY A 466 -24.69 -12.09 25.50
N GLN A 467 -24.04 -11.53 26.53
CA GLN A 467 -24.52 -11.49 27.91
C GLN A 467 -24.89 -10.06 28.36
N TYR A 468 -25.00 -9.10 27.45
CA TYR A 468 -25.29 -7.70 27.76
C TYR A 468 -26.43 -7.53 28.77
N ASP A 469 -27.59 -8.16 28.53
CA ASP A 469 -28.76 -8.03 29.41
C ASP A 469 -28.49 -8.48 30.85
N ILE A 470 -27.68 -9.53 31.03
CA ILE A 470 -27.30 -10.05 32.36
C ILE A 470 -26.47 -8.99 33.11
N TYR A 471 -25.48 -8.39 32.44
CA TYR A 471 -24.67 -7.34 33.04
C TYR A 471 -25.50 -6.12 33.44
N ILE A 472 -26.48 -5.73 32.62
CA ILE A 472 -27.35 -4.59 32.93
C ILE A 472 -28.28 -4.91 34.10
N GLN A 473 -28.89 -6.09 34.13
CA GLN A 473 -29.76 -6.53 35.24
C GLN A 473 -29.02 -6.58 36.58
N GLU A 474 -27.73 -6.92 36.56
CA GLU A 474 -26.88 -6.95 37.75
C GLU A 474 -26.27 -5.58 38.12
N GLY A 475 -26.58 -4.51 37.37
CA GLY A 475 -26.01 -3.17 37.60
C GLY A 475 -24.52 -3.06 37.30
N ARG A 476 -24.00 -3.89 36.38
CA ARG A 476 -22.57 -4.07 36.08
C ARG A 476 -22.15 -3.50 34.72
N LEU A 477 -22.72 -2.36 34.33
CA LEU A 477 -22.42 -1.68 33.06
C LEU A 477 -20.91 -1.41 32.89
N GLU A 478 -20.25 -0.83 33.89
CA GLU A 478 -18.81 -0.53 33.81
C GLU A 478 -17.97 -1.80 33.61
N GLN A 479 -18.35 -2.90 34.27
CA GLN A 479 -17.67 -4.19 34.12
C GLN A 479 -17.86 -4.75 32.70
N TYR A 480 -19.04 -4.60 32.11
CA TYR A 480 -19.32 -4.96 30.72
C TYR A 480 -18.42 -4.17 29.76
N LEU A 481 -18.46 -2.83 29.84
CA LEU A 481 -17.76 -1.94 28.92
C LEU A 481 -16.24 -2.14 29.03
N ARG A 482 -15.69 -2.11 30.26
CA ARG A 482 -14.26 -2.31 30.49
C ARG A 482 -13.85 -3.71 30.07
N GLY A 483 -14.63 -4.73 30.41
CA GLY A 483 -14.40 -6.13 30.04
C GLY A 483 -14.17 -6.32 28.54
N ILE A 484 -14.94 -5.64 27.70
CA ILE A 484 -14.73 -5.65 26.25
C ILE A 484 -13.46 -4.89 25.87
N SER A 485 -13.33 -3.65 26.32
CA SER A 485 -12.24 -2.75 25.92
C SER A 485 -10.85 -3.25 26.32
N TYR A 486 -10.73 -3.99 27.44
CA TYR A 486 -9.49 -4.67 27.84
C TYR A 486 -8.94 -5.64 26.78
N ARG A 487 -9.81 -6.17 25.91
CA ARG A 487 -9.48 -7.18 24.90
C ARG A 487 -9.26 -6.57 23.51
N LEU A 488 -9.54 -5.28 23.35
CA LEU A 488 -9.27 -4.54 22.13
C LEU A 488 -7.79 -4.14 22.08
N LYS A 489 -7.18 -4.27 20.91
CA LYS A 489 -5.87 -3.67 20.64
C LYS A 489 -6.09 -2.20 20.31
N VAL A 490 -6.01 -1.33 21.31
CA VAL A 490 -5.94 0.12 21.08
C VAL A 490 -4.47 0.50 20.96
N ASN A 491 -4.05 1.00 19.80
CA ASN A 491 -2.68 1.43 19.60
C ASN A 491 -2.49 2.86 20.12
N THR A 492 -2.16 2.99 21.40
CA THR A 492 -1.91 4.30 22.03
C THR A 492 -0.53 4.88 21.71
N ALA A 493 0.32 4.14 20.98
CA ALA A 493 1.72 4.51 20.71
C ALA A 493 1.92 5.33 19.42
N VAL A 494 0.91 5.43 18.54
CA VAL A 494 1.05 6.14 17.25
C VAL A 494 0.31 7.47 17.28
N LEU A 495 1.07 8.54 17.18
CA LEU A 495 0.65 9.76 16.49
C LEU A 495 1.57 9.91 15.28
N PRO A 496 1.06 10.04 14.05
CA PRO A 496 1.76 10.86 13.09
C PRO A 496 1.69 12.30 13.61
N ASP A 497 2.85 12.93 13.78
CA ASP A 497 2.92 14.37 13.55
C ASP A 497 2.38 14.65 12.14
N SER A 498 1.61 15.73 11.99
CA SER A 498 1.03 16.31 10.76
C SER A 498 -0.19 15.61 10.10
N ASP A 499 -1.30 16.36 10.12
CA ASP A 499 -2.27 16.60 9.05
C ASP A 499 -3.31 15.52 8.67
N ASP A 500 -3.97 14.92 9.65
CA ASP A 500 -5.36 14.46 9.46
C ASP A 500 -6.31 15.42 10.20
N GLU A 501 -6.51 16.59 9.58
CA GLU A 501 -7.49 17.58 9.99
C GLU A 501 -8.90 16.94 9.96
N GLU A 502 -9.49 16.78 11.15
CA GLU A 502 -10.95 16.64 11.31
C GLU A 502 -11.68 17.98 11.10
N GLU A 503 -11.03 18.98 10.50
CA GLU A 503 -11.61 20.22 9.98
C GLU A 503 -11.40 20.15 8.46
N ASP A 504 -12.37 19.64 7.69
CA ASP A 504 -13.50 20.41 7.17
C ASP A 504 -14.83 19.63 7.12
#